data_AF-A0AAD5W4F6-F1
#
_entry.id   AF-A0AAD5W4F6-F1
#
_cell.length_a   1.000
_cell.length_b   1.000
_cell.length_c   1.000
_cell.angle_alpha   90.00
_cell.angle_beta   90.00
_cell.angle_gamma   90.00
#
_symmetry.space_group_name_H-M   'P 1'
#
loop_
_entity.id
_entity.type
_entity.pdbx_description
1 polymer ?
#
loop_
_entity_poly.entity_id
_entity_poly.type
_entity_poly.pdbx_seq_one_letter_code
_entity_poly.pdbx_strand_id
1 'polypeptide(L)'
;MDNLIFQYSWEILPKKWVHKMKRSEHGTRFYTNTDYLFPLLCFLKWHTYTRVQVLIDICGVDYPSRKRRFEVVYNLQSTRYNSRIRVQTSADEVTRISSVVSLFPSAALVGARSLGYVWSFFHQSSGFTPYINRLWFRGASITKRLSS
;
A
#
# COMPACT_ATOMS: atom_id res chain seq x y z
N MET A 1 -19.83 -2.95 -16.55
CA MET A 1 -20.38 -1.85 -15.71
C MET A 1 -19.34 -1.19 -14.83
N ASP A 2 -18.23 -1.86 -14.53
CA ASP A 2 -17.11 -1.38 -13.70
C ASP A 2 -16.41 -0.12 -14.27
N ASN A 3 -16.67 0.23 -15.53
CA ASN A 3 -16.07 1.38 -16.21
C ASN A 3 -16.49 2.72 -15.60
N LEU A 4 -17.77 2.85 -15.25
CA LEU A 4 -18.36 4.13 -14.80
C LEU A 4 -18.01 4.45 -13.34
N ILE A 5 -17.96 3.45 -12.47
CA ILE A 5 -17.69 3.62 -11.03
C ILE A 5 -16.33 4.28 -10.79
N PHE A 6 -15.31 3.84 -11.51
CA PHE A 6 -13.95 4.37 -11.36
C PHE A 6 -13.76 5.73 -12.03
N GLN A 7 -14.46 6.02 -13.13
CA GLN A 7 -14.49 7.36 -13.71
C GLN A 7 -15.15 8.35 -12.75
N TYR A 8 -16.28 7.98 -12.15
CA TYR A 8 -16.96 8.82 -11.18
C TYR A 8 -16.12 9.07 -9.92
N SER A 9 -15.40 8.04 -9.46
CA SER A 9 -14.46 8.17 -8.34
C SER A 9 -13.31 9.14 -8.67
N TRP A 10 -12.83 9.17 -9.91
CA TRP A 10 -11.78 10.10 -10.34
C TRP A 10 -12.24 11.56 -10.32
N GLU A 11 -13.49 11.83 -10.71
CA GLU A 11 -14.05 13.20 -10.70
C GLU A 11 -14.26 13.73 -9.27
N ILE A 12 -14.60 12.86 -8.32
CA ILE A 12 -14.83 13.25 -6.92
C ILE A 12 -13.52 13.38 -6.12
N LEU A 13 -12.50 12.61 -6.49
CA LEU A 13 -11.24 12.60 -5.78
C LEU A 13 -10.54 13.96 -5.89
N PRO A 14 -10.02 14.52 -4.78
CA PRO A 14 -9.17 15.69 -4.85
C PRO A 14 -7.97 15.40 -5.75
N LYS A 15 -7.83 16.15 -6.86
CA LYS A 15 -6.74 15.99 -7.84
C LYS A 15 -5.34 16.09 -7.21
N LYS A 16 -5.22 16.69 -6.02
CA LYS A 16 -3.99 16.74 -5.22
C LYS A 16 -3.54 15.38 -4.66
N TRP A 17 -4.45 14.43 -4.45
CA TRP A 17 -4.14 13.15 -3.81
C TRP A 17 -3.61 12.10 -4.78
N VAL A 18 -4.01 12.16 -6.05
CA VAL A 18 -3.65 11.15 -7.03
C VAL A 18 -2.92 11.79 -8.21
N HIS A 19 -1.67 11.40 -8.39
CA HIS A 19 -0.82 11.91 -9.48
C HIS A 19 -1.21 11.29 -10.82
N LYS A 20 -1.60 10.01 -10.80
CA LYS A 20 -1.90 9.25 -12.00
C LYS A 20 -2.91 8.16 -11.69
N MET A 21 -3.83 7.94 -12.60
CA MET A 21 -4.66 6.74 -12.63
C MET A 21 -4.36 5.99 -13.92
N LYS A 22 -4.10 4.69 -13.82
CA LYS A 22 -4.03 3.80 -14.98
C LYS A 22 -5.13 2.77 -14.86
N ARG A 23 -5.95 2.66 -15.90
CA ARG A 23 -6.89 1.56 -16.05
C ARG A 23 -6.22 0.44 -16.84
N SER A 24 -6.42 -0.78 -16.39
CA SER A 24 -5.99 -1.99 -17.09
C SER A 24 -7.14 -3.00 -17.02
N GLU A 25 -7.15 -3.96 -17.92
CA GLU A 25 -8.07 -5.10 -17.90
C GLU A 25 -8.02 -5.84 -16.55
N HIS A 26 -6.84 -5.92 -15.94
CA HIS A 26 -6.62 -6.60 -14.65
C HIS A 26 -6.92 -5.71 -13.42
N GLY A 27 -7.59 -4.57 -13.60
CA GLY A 27 -8.01 -3.67 -12.53
C GLY A 27 -7.32 -2.30 -12.51
N THR A 28 -7.88 -1.38 -11.72
CA THR A 28 -7.50 0.04 -11.68
C THR A 28 -6.29 0.26 -10.77
N ARG A 29 -5.31 1.04 -11.25
CA ARG A 29 -4.12 1.45 -10.50
C ARG A 29 -4.17 2.95 -10.21
N PHE A 30 -4.05 3.32 -8.94
CA PHE A 30 -3.90 4.70 -8.49
C PHE A 30 -2.47 4.92 -8.00
N TYR A 31 -1.84 6.00 -8.46
CA TYR A 31 -0.52 6.42 -8.03
C TYR A 31 -0.66 7.63 -7.10
N THR A 32 -0.21 7.50 -5.86
CA THR A 32 -0.34 8.54 -4.83
C THR A 32 1.00 8.78 -4.13
N ASN A 33 1.12 9.93 -3.46
CA ASN A 33 2.24 10.19 -2.56
C ASN A 33 2.00 9.53 -1.20
N THR A 34 3.06 9.35 -0.42
CA THR A 34 3.00 8.80 0.94
C THR A 34 2.09 9.63 1.86
N ASP A 35 2.06 10.96 1.71
CA ASP A 35 1.26 11.87 2.52
C ASP A 35 -0.25 11.65 2.39
N TYR A 36 -0.70 11.30 1.18
CA TYR A 36 -2.12 11.17 0.84
C TYR A 36 -2.59 9.72 0.80
N LEU A 37 -1.72 8.76 1.13
CA LEU A 37 -2.04 7.35 1.13
C LEU A 37 -3.22 7.02 2.07
N PHE A 38 -3.11 7.45 3.33
CA PHE A 38 -4.13 7.19 4.34
C PHE A 38 -5.50 7.79 3.99
N PRO A 39 -5.62 9.09 3.65
CA PRO A 39 -6.92 9.66 3.28
C PRO A 39 -7.49 9.03 2.00
N LEU A 40 -6.65 8.66 1.03
CA LEU A 40 -7.10 7.96 -0.18
C LEU A 40 -7.70 6.58 0.16
N LEU A 41 -7.02 5.79 0.99
CA LEU A 41 -7.51 4.48 1.41
C LEU A 41 -8.79 4.58 2.25
N CYS A 42 -8.86 5.59 3.12
CA CYS A 42 -10.06 5.89 3.90
C CYS A 42 -11.24 6.22 2.99
N PHE A 43 -11.04 7.11 2.02
CA PHE A 43 -12.05 7.45 1.02
C PHE A 43 -12.52 6.21 0.25
N LEU A 44 -11.59 5.42 -0.29
CA LEU A 44 -11.92 4.23 -1.07
C LEU A 44 -12.73 3.21 -0.25
N LYS A 45 -12.44 3.09 1.04
CA LYS A 45 -13.13 2.17 1.96
C LYS A 45 -14.58 2.59 2.23
N TRP A 46 -14.80 3.86 2.57
CA TRP A 46 -16.10 4.34 3.04
C TRP A 46 -17.01 4.87 1.93
N HIS A 47 -16.47 5.21 0.78
CA HIS A 47 -17.25 5.78 -0.31
C HIS A 47 -18.19 4.75 -0.95
N THR A 48 -19.46 5.13 -1.11
CA THR A 48 -20.58 4.29 -1.56
C THR A 48 -20.27 3.53 -2.85
N TYR A 49 -19.59 4.18 -3.81
CA TYR A 49 -19.32 3.63 -5.14
C TYR A 49 -18.07 2.73 -5.19
N THR A 50 -17.09 2.90 -4.30
CA THR A 50 -15.86 2.09 -4.33
C THR A 50 -15.87 0.94 -3.32
N ARG A 51 -16.39 1.18 -2.11
CA ARG A 51 -16.53 0.23 -1.00
C ARG A 51 -15.47 -0.90 -1.01
N VAL A 52 -14.20 -0.55 -0.89
CA VAL A 52 -13.14 -1.58 -0.71
C VAL A 52 -13.12 -2.00 0.75
N GLN A 53 -13.59 -3.22 0.99
CA GLN A 53 -13.70 -3.78 2.33
C GLN A 53 -12.49 -4.65 2.68
N VAL A 54 -11.86 -5.26 1.67
CA VAL A 54 -10.82 -6.27 1.86
C VAL A 54 -9.49 -5.74 1.33
N LEU A 55 -8.49 -5.71 2.21
CA LEU A 55 -7.09 -5.60 1.83
C LEU A 55 -6.57 -7.02 1.60
N ILE A 56 -6.21 -7.33 0.36
CA ILE A 56 -5.69 -8.63 -0.04
C ILE A 56 -4.22 -8.74 0.37
N ASP A 57 -3.40 -7.77 -0.06
CA ASP A 57 -1.95 -7.84 0.10
C ASP A 57 -1.29 -6.46 0.10
N ILE A 58 -0.10 -6.39 0.70
CA ILE A 58 0.80 -5.23 0.70
C ILE A 58 2.17 -5.73 0.22
N CYS A 59 2.60 -5.28 -0.96
CA CYS A 59 3.90 -5.64 -1.53
C CYS A 59 4.83 -4.43 -1.54
N GLY A 60 6.12 -4.64 -1.28
CA GLY A 60 7.17 -3.67 -1.54
C GLY A 60 8.02 -4.11 -2.73
N VAL A 61 8.26 -3.22 -3.69
CA VAL A 61 9.14 -3.44 -4.84
C VAL A 61 10.30 -2.46 -4.74
N ASP A 62 11.53 -2.95 -4.92
CA ASP A 62 12.73 -2.13 -4.95
C ASP A 62 13.20 -1.90 -6.40
N TYR A 63 13.43 -0.63 -6.74
CA TYR A 63 13.92 -0.17 -8.03
C TYR A 63 15.19 0.67 -7.81
N PRO A 64 16.39 0.06 -7.80
CA PRO A 64 17.63 0.75 -7.44
C PRO A 64 17.99 1.91 -8.40
N SER A 65 17.52 1.85 -9.64
CA SER A 65 17.76 2.88 -10.67
C SER A 65 16.88 4.13 -10.51
N ARG A 66 15.87 4.12 -9.63
CA ARG A 66 14.96 5.26 -9.42
C ARG A 66 15.38 6.09 -8.22
N LYS A 67 15.13 7.41 -8.28
CA LYS A 67 15.35 8.32 -7.13
C LYS A 67 14.51 7.90 -5.91
N ARG A 68 13.24 7.55 -6.15
CA ARG A 68 12.37 6.87 -5.18
C ARG A 68 12.50 5.37 -5.36
N ARG A 69 13.38 4.76 -4.56
CA ARG A 69 13.80 3.35 -4.67
C ARG A 69 12.66 2.39 -4.39
N PHE A 70 11.88 2.65 -3.36
CA PHE A 70 10.82 1.73 -2.94
C PHE A 70 9.47 2.13 -3.51
N GLU A 71 8.74 1.15 -4.01
CA GLU A 71 7.35 1.27 -4.39
C GLU A 71 6.52 0.31 -3.54
N VAL A 72 5.57 0.84 -2.78
CA VAL A 72 4.64 0.05 -1.98
C VAL A 72 3.32 -0.04 -2.71
N VAL A 73 2.83 -1.27 -2.90
CA VAL A 73 1.61 -1.59 -3.62
C VAL A 73 0.61 -2.22 -2.67
N TYR A 74 -0.54 -1.57 -2.53
CA TYR A 74 -1.69 -2.06 -1.78
C TYR A 74 -2.70 -2.68 -2.74
N ASN A 75 -2.92 -3.98 -2.61
CA ASN A 75 -3.92 -4.73 -3.38
C ASN A 75 -5.22 -4.79 -2.58
N LEU A 76 -6.26 -4.13 -3.09
CA LEU A 76 -7.56 -3.97 -2.45
C LEU A 76 -8.66 -4.58 -3.33
N GLN A 77 -9.69 -5.11 -2.68
CA GLN A 77 -10.84 -5.72 -3.33
C GLN A 77 -12.14 -5.18 -2.74
N SER A 78 -13.03 -4.75 -3.64
CA SER A 78 -14.43 -4.56 -3.30
C SER A 78 -15.16 -5.86 -3.54
N THR A 79 -15.75 -6.42 -2.49
CA THR A 79 -16.61 -7.62 -2.55
C THR A 79 -17.95 -7.28 -3.20
N ARG A 80 -18.51 -6.11 -2.89
CA ARG A 80 -19.79 -5.64 -3.43
C ARG A 80 -19.76 -5.41 -4.94
N TYR A 81 -18.68 -4.80 -5.43
CA TYR A 81 -18.54 -4.48 -6.86
C TYR A 81 -17.64 -5.46 -7.61
N ASN A 82 -17.16 -6.51 -6.93
CA ASN A 82 -16.16 -7.46 -7.42
C ASN A 82 -14.97 -6.79 -8.14
N SER A 83 -14.61 -5.57 -7.73
CA SER A 83 -13.62 -4.75 -8.42
C SER A 83 -12.29 -4.75 -7.66
N ARG A 84 -11.20 -4.88 -8.44
CA ARG A 84 -9.82 -4.83 -7.93
C ARG A 84 -9.23 -3.43 -8.09
N ILE A 85 -8.72 -2.91 -6.98
CA ILE A 85 -8.06 -1.62 -6.92
C ILE A 85 -6.64 -1.82 -6.40
N ARG A 86 -5.68 -1.20 -7.07
CA ARG A 86 -4.28 -1.19 -6.66
C ARG A 86 -3.86 0.23 -6.37
N VAL A 87 -3.37 0.49 -5.17
CA VAL A 87 -2.83 1.81 -4.80
C VAL A 87 -1.32 1.68 -4.68
N GLN A 88 -0.60 2.42 -5.50
CA GLN A 88 0.86 2.42 -5.58
C GLN A 88 1.40 3.73 -5.01
N THR A 89 2.40 3.63 -4.15
CA THR A 89 3.04 4.77 -3.50
C THR A 89 4.55 4.63 -3.63
N SER A 90 5.22 5.70 -4.01
CA SER A 90 6.69 5.71 -4.09
C SER A 90 7.27 6.34 -2.83
N ALA A 91 8.21 5.65 -2.20
CA ALA A 91 8.87 6.05 -0.97
C ALA A 91 10.40 6.01 -1.12
N ASP A 92 11.06 6.88 -0.38
CA ASP A 92 12.52 6.87 -0.21
C ASP A 92 12.91 6.12 1.08
N GLU A 93 14.20 5.82 1.24
CA GLU A 93 14.77 5.16 2.43
C GLU A 93 14.46 5.88 3.75
N VAL A 94 14.23 7.20 3.70
CA VAL A 94 13.98 8.02 4.90
C VAL A 94 12.50 8.33 5.09
N THR A 95 11.68 8.10 4.07
CA THR A 95 10.28 8.52 4.06
C THR A 95 9.42 7.51 4.82
N ARG A 96 8.74 7.97 5.88
CA ARG A 96 7.81 7.11 6.62
C ARG A 96 6.50 6.96 5.86
N ILE A 97 5.97 5.74 5.85
CA ILE A 97 4.67 5.44 5.27
C ILE A 97 3.65 5.35 6.40
N SER A 98 2.51 6.02 6.23
CA SER A 98 1.40 5.98 7.19
C SER A 98 0.85 4.57 7.34
N SER A 99 0.66 4.13 8.58
CA SER A 99 0.07 2.83 8.87
C SER A 99 -1.41 2.80 8.48
N VAL A 100 -1.86 1.65 7.97
CA VAL A 100 -3.25 1.46 7.49
C VAL A 100 -4.02 0.43 8.33
N VAL A 101 -3.45 0.01 9.47
CA VAL A 101 -4.00 -1.01 10.37
C VAL A 101 -5.34 -0.60 10.95
N SER A 102 -5.53 0.69 11.25
CA SER A 102 -6.80 1.23 11.73
C SER A 102 -7.92 1.13 10.69
N LEU A 103 -7.58 1.18 9.40
CA LEU A 103 -8.53 0.99 8.31
C LEU A 103 -8.73 -0.50 8.02
N PHE A 104 -7.66 -1.27 7.91
CA PHE A 104 -7.71 -2.70 7.61
C PHE A 104 -6.96 -3.46 8.69
N PRO A 105 -7.66 -4.09 9.65
CA PRO A 105 -7.01 -4.90 10.69
C PRO A 105 -6.13 -6.01 10.10
N SER A 106 -6.49 -6.53 8.93
CA SER A 106 -5.70 -7.50 8.18
C SER A 106 -4.32 -6.98 7.76
N ALA A 107 -4.12 -5.65 7.68
CA ALA A 107 -2.83 -5.05 7.34
C ALA A 107 -1.72 -5.39 8.36
N ALA A 108 -2.06 -5.61 9.63
CA ALA A 108 -1.06 -5.99 10.64
C ALA A 108 -0.48 -7.38 10.35
N LEU A 109 -1.35 -8.34 10.01
CA LEU A 109 -0.96 -9.71 9.65
C LEU A 109 -0.30 -9.77 8.27
N VAL A 110 -0.83 -9.03 7.29
CA VAL A 110 -0.27 -8.95 5.93
C VAL A 110 1.09 -8.24 5.94
N GLY A 111 1.28 -7.18 6.71
CA GLY A 111 2.58 -6.53 6.87
C GLY A 111 3.63 -7.48 7.47
N ALA A 112 3.24 -8.25 8.49
CA ALA A 112 4.09 -9.29 9.09
C ALA A 112 4.42 -10.44 8.11
N ARG A 113 3.47 -10.84 7.25
CA ARG A 113 3.70 -11.87 6.21
C ARG A 113 4.52 -11.35 5.03
N SER A 114 4.28 -10.12 4.60
CA SER A 114 5.08 -9.45 3.56
C SER A 114 6.53 -9.35 4.01
N LEU A 115 6.81 -9.09 5.29
CA LEU A 115 8.17 -9.17 5.83
C LEU A 115 8.81 -10.57 5.67
N GLY A 116 8.05 -11.66 5.77
CA GLY A 116 8.55 -13.02 5.52
C GLY A 116 8.83 -13.30 4.03
N TYR A 117 7.96 -12.84 3.12
CA TYR A 117 8.18 -12.99 1.67
C TYR A 117 9.27 -12.06 1.14
N VAL A 118 9.32 -10.81 1.62
CA VAL A 118 10.42 -9.87 1.37
C VAL A 118 11.71 -10.48 1.93
N TRP A 119 11.73 -11.07 3.12
CA TRP A 119 12.91 -11.77 3.64
C TRP A 119 13.39 -12.93 2.74
N SER A 120 12.48 -13.80 2.28
CA SER A 120 12.83 -14.89 1.34
C SER A 120 13.27 -14.38 -0.04
N PHE A 121 12.68 -13.28 -0.54
CA PHE A 121 13.06 -12.67 -1.81
C PHE A 121 14.43 -11.95 -1.72
N PHE A 122 14.74 -11.36 -0.55
CA PHE A 122 16.02 -10.69 -0.28
C PHE A 122 17.16 -11.64 0.09
N HIS A 123 16.90 -12.88 0.51
CA HIS A 123 17.97 -13.87 0.73
C HIS A 123 18.68 -14.31 -0.57
N GLN A 124 18.11 -14.01 -1.74
CA GLN A 124 18.70 -14.33 -3.04
C GLN A 124 19.51 -13.16 -3.64
N SER A 125 19.49 -11.98 -3.02
CA SER A 125 20.29 -10.81 -3.41
C SER A 125 21.10 -10.33 -2.21
N SER A 126 22.32 -10.87 -2.09
CA SER A 126 23.28 -10.57 -1.02
C SER A 126 23.61 -9.08 -0.95
N GLY A 127 23.07 -8.33 0.03
CA GLY A 127 23.54 -6.98 0.33
C GLY A 127 22.69 -6.04 1.20
N PHE A 128 21.47 -6.41 1.62
CA PHE A 128 20.55 -5.44 2.24
C PHE A 128 19.85 -6.00 3.50
N THR A 129 20.48 -5.94 4.67
CA THR A 129 19.89 -6.50 5.92
C THR A 129 19.58 -5.54 7.09
N PRO A 130 20.03 -4.27 7.18
CA PRO A 130 19.66 -3.46 8.37
C PRO A 130 18.58 -2.38 8.20
N TYR A 131 18.22 -1.94 6.98
CA TYR A 131 17.40 -0.72 6.81
C TYR A 131 15.89 -0.95 6.71
N ILE A 132 15.45 -2.01 6.02
CA ILE A 132 14.03 -2.26 5.77
C ILE A 132 13.29 -2.57 7.09
N ASN A 133 13.91 -3.33 8.00
CA ASN A 133 13.38 -3.56 9.34
C ASN A 133 13.20 -2.27 10.17
N ARG A 134 13.91 -1.17 9.84
CA ARG A 134 13.80 0.08 10.61
C ARG A 134 12.63 0.96 10.16
N LEU A 135 12.16 0.86 8.92
CA LEU A 135 11.04 1.65 8.40
C LEU A 135 9.67 1.13 8.86
N TRP A 136 9.50 -0.19 8.96
CA TRP A 136 8.19 -0.80 9.24
C TRP A 136 7.86 -0.88 10.74
N PHE A 137 8.87 -1.06 11.60
CA PHE A 137 8.65 -1.33 13.03
C PHE A 137 8.53 -0.10 13.93
N ARG A 138 8.84 1.12 13.44
CA ARG A 138 8.78 2.33 14.28
C ARG A 138 7.38 2.85 14.58
N GLY A 139 6.34 2.20 14.04
CA GLY A 139 4.92 2.51 14.29
C GLY A 139 4.15 1.46 15.10
N ALA A 140 4.79 0.38 15.53
CA ALA A 140 4.21 -0.61 16.42
C ALA A 140 4.97 -0.59 17.75
N SER A 141 4.43 0.08 18.76
CA SER A 141 4.88 -0.09 20.15
C SER A 141 4.58 -1.53 20.58
N ILE A 142 5.51 -2.45 20.32
CA ILE A 142 5.59 -3.74 21.01
C ILE A 142 6.89 -3.69 21.81
N THR A 143 6.78 -3.12 23.00
CA THR A 143 7.75 -3.24 24.07
C THR A 143 7.78 -4.69 24.53
N LYS A 144 8.90 -5.40 24.34
CA LYS A 144 9.41 -6.46 25.22
C LYS A 144 10.83 -6.81 24.72
N ARG A 145 11.81 -6.18 25.37
CA ARG A 145 12.77 -6.82 26.30
C ARG A 145 13.86 -7.62 25.59
N LEU A 146 15.01 -6.98 25.49
CA LEU A 146 16.31 -7.66 25.56
C LEU A 146 16.50 -8.20 26.98
N SER A 147 16.79 -9.49 27.08
CA SER A 147 17.58 -10.17 28.13
C SER A 147 17.63 -11.63 27.69
N SER A 148 18.76 -12.30 27.52
CA SER A 148 20.16 -12.07 27.90
C SER A 148 20.99 -13.09 27.11
#